data_AF-A0A816EN63-F1
#
_entry.id   AF-A0A816EN63-F1
#
_cell.length_a   1.000
_cell.length_b   1.000
_cell.length_c   1.000
_cell.angle_alpha   90.00
_cell.angle_beta   90.00
_cell.angle_gamma   90.00
#
_symmetry.space_group_name_H-M   'P 1'
#
loop_
_entity.id
_entity.type
_entity.pdbx_description
1 polymer ?
#
loop_
_entity_poly.entity_id
_entity_poly.type
_entity_poly.pdbx_seq_one_letter_code
_entity_poly.pdbx_strand_id
1 'polypeptide(L)'
;MVKIFILKWNIFNSYSTDEYKEKNEILSTRIYIIVLFLSLTLFCSFLSFEKQIKTISFSNPSQTQFDELQNNSLDQLQCPCTQISVKYSEFIQFRPTYHQICSSIFVSSDWDKWGMNWKGQGPCSSSDFINQAHNYFYLLSEYCQLSQDLVLKELEQFYVMQYITSGVIQFKQFNSEIKSLIENFKVKTQKSLKTQLNIIQSVIFNNQLLSHLRIGMSYQIQCCNTILRSNIYR
;
A
#
# COMPACT_ATOMS: atom_id res chain seq x y z
N MET A 1 81.78 2.18 27.38
CA MET A 1 81.38 3.45 28.02
C MET A 1 79.90 3.49 28.42
N VAL A 2 78.96 3.15 27.53
CA VAL A 2 77.50 3.20 27.83
C VAL A 2 77.04 2.31 28.99
N LYS A 3 77.56 1.07 29.10
CA LYS A 3 77.23 0.14 30.22
C LYS A 3 77.56 0.71 31.61
N ILE A 4 78.67 1.44 31.74
CA ILE A 4 79.13 2.01 33.03
C ILE A 4 78.24 3.18 33.43
N PHE A 5 77.81 3.98 32.44
CA PHE A 5 76.94 5.13 32.64
C PHE A 5 75.53 4.70 33.12
N ILE A 6 74.99 3.62 32.54
CA ILE A 6 73.70 3.05 32.94
C ILE A 6 73.78 2.44 34.36
N LEU A 7 74.92 1.86 34.74
CA LEU A 7 75.08 1.22 36.06
C LEU A 7 75.09 2.22 37.23
N LYS A 8 75.56 3.46 37.00
CA LYS A 8 75.65 4.54 38.01
C LYS A 8 74.52 5.55 37.96
N TRP A 9 73.47 5.30 37.18
CA TRP A 9 72.42 6.29 36.98
C TRP A 9 71.49 6.35 38.20
N ASN A 10 71.42 7.52 38.81
CA ASN A 10 70.59 7.85 39.96
C ASN A 10 69.81 9.14 39.64
N ILE A 11 68.48 9.10 39.71
CA ILE A 11 67.63 10.27 39.45
C ILE A 11 67.61 11.21 40.66
N PHE A 12 67.90 10.69 41.86
CA PHE A 12 67.93 11.47 43.07
C PHE A 12 69.20 12.34 43.12
N ASN A 13 69.02 13.65 43.22
CA ASN A 13 70.12 14.61 43.36
C ASN A 13 70.52 14.75 44.83
N SER A 14 70.94 13.66 45.46
CA SER A 14 71.39 13.67 46.86
C SER A 14 72.92 13.69 46.90
N TYR A 15 73.51 14.70 47.56
CA TYR A 15 74.95 14.75 47.85
C TYR A 15 75.27 13.94 49.13
N SER A 16 74.63 12.78 49.28
CA SER A 16 74.74 11.93 50.46
C SER A 16 76.12 11.28 50.53
N THR A 17 76.81 11.41 51.67
CA THR A 17 78.04 10.65 51.96
C THR A 17 77.76 9.23 52.49
N ASP A 18 76.47 8.90 52.71
CA ASP A 18 76.02 7.59 53.17
C ASP A 18 75.83 6.62 51.98
N GLU A 19 76.68 5.60 51.94
CA GLU A 19 76.71 4.55 50.92
C GLU A 19 75.40 3.73 50.87
N TYR A 20 74.73 3.55 52.01
CA TYR A 20 73.47 2.80 52.07
C TYR A 20 72.34 3.56 51.39
N LYS A 21 72.31 4.88 51.60
CA LYS A 21 71.33 5.77 50.97
C LYS A 21 71.53 5.84 49.46
N GLU A 22 72.78 5.97 48.98
CA GLU A 22 73.09 5.99 47.55
C GLU A 22 72.65 4.69 46.84
N LYS A 23 72.89 3.53 47.45
CA LYS A 23 72.45 2.23 46.90
C LYS A 23 70.92 2.13 46.77
N ASN A 24 70.18 2.60 47.77
CA ASN A 24 68.71 2.60 47.74
C ASN A 24 68.15 3.58 46.71
N GLU A 25 68.79 4.73 46.50
CA GLU A 25 68.40 5.70 45.47
C GLU A 25 68.63 5.15 44.05
N ILE A 26 69.75 4.47 43.80
CA ILE A 26 70.02 3.76 42.54
C ILE A 26 69.00 2.64 42.32
N LEU A 27 68.69 1.84 43.35
CA LEU A 27 67.71 0.76 43.24
C LEU A 27 66.30 1.30 42.95
N SER A 28 65.90 2.37 43.65
CA SER A 28 64.61 3.04 43.45
C SER A 28 64.50 3.64 42.06
N THR A 29 65.58 4.23 41.54
CA THR A 29 65.67 4.73 40.16
C THR A 29 65.43 3.61 39.14
N ARG A 30 66.04 2.42 39.35
CA ARG A 30 65.85 1.27 38.46
C ARG A 30 64.41 0.75 38.50
N ILE A 31 63.83 0.62 39.68
CA ILE A 31 62.42 0.19 39.84
C ILE A 31 61.49 1.20 39.17
N TYR A 32 61.71 2.50 39.37
CA TYR A 32 60.91 3.55 38.74
C TYR A 32 60.95 3.45 37.20
N ILE A 33 62.13 3.30 36.61
CA ILE A 33 62.27 3.17 35.15
C ILE A 33 61.56 1.91 34.63
N ILE A 34 61.67 0.79 35.34
CA ILE A 34 60.98 -0.47 34.96
C ILE A 34 59.46 -0.27 35.00
N VAL A 35 58.93 0.32 36.08
CA VAL A 35 57.50 0.59 36.23
C VAL A 35 57.00 1.58 35.18
N LEU A 36 57.78 2.63 34.89
CA LEU A 36 57.46 3.61 33.85
C LEU A 36 57.42 2.96 32.47
N PHE A 37 58.37 2.08 32.15
CA PHE A 37 58.38 1.37 30.88
C PHE A 37 57.17 0.43 30.78
N LEU A 38 56.85 -0.31 31.84
CA LEU A 38 55.68 -1.18 31.90
C LEU A 38 54.37 -0.40 31.72
N SER A 39 54.21 0.74 32.39
CA SER A 39 53.00 1.56 32.28
C SER A 39 52.83 2.16 30.88
N LEU A 40 53.92 2.64 30.27
CA LEU A 40 53.92 3.11 28.88
C LEU A 40 53.56 1.99 27.90
N THR A 41 54.07 0.78 28.11
CA THR A 41 53.78 -0.36 27.24
C THR A 41 52.30 -0.77 27.32
N LEU A 42 51.73 -0.79 28.53
CA LEU A 42 50.31 -1.04 28.75
C LEU A 42 49.44 0.03 28.09
N PHE A 43 49.82 1.31 28.23
CA PHE A 43 49.11 2.43 27.62
C PHE A 43 49.13 2.38 26.10
N CYS A 44 50.30 2.14 25.48
CA CYS A 44 50.42 1.98 24.03
C CYS A 44 49.63 0.77 23.51
N SER A 45 49.62 -0.33 24.26
CA SER A 45 48.82 -1.50 23.92
C SER A 45 47.33 -1.17 23.94
N PHE A 46 46.85 -0.51 24.98
CA PHE A 46 45.45 -0.08 25.10
C PHE A 46 45.00 0.79 23.91
N LEU A 47 45.81 1.79 23.53
CA LEU A 47 45.55 2.62 22.36
C LEU A 47 45.55 1.82 21.05
N SER A 48 46.37 0.78 20.95
CA SER A 48 46.44 -0.07 19.75
C SER A 48 45.25 -1.02 19.62
N PHE A 49 44.60 -1.39 20.72
CA PHE A 49 43.42 -2.26 20.73
C PHE A 49 42.10 -1.51 20.50
N GLU A 50 42.13 -0.19 20.36
CA GLU A 50 40.92 0.58 20.09
C GLU A 50 40.34 0.17 18.73
N LYS A 51 39.14 -0.43 18.76
CA LYS A 51 38.47 -0.94 17.57
C LYS A 51 38.05 0.23 16.69
N GLN A 52 38.52 0.24 15.45
CA GLN A 52 38.03 1.19 14.45
C GLN A 52 36.66 0.75 13.95
N ILE A 53 35.65 1.60 14.15
CA ILE A 53 34.34 1.44 13.50
C ILE A 53 34.52 1.85 12.04
N LYS A 54 34.17 0.95 11.11
CA LYS A 54 34.16 1.24 9.68
C LYS A 54 32.72 1.27 9.19
N THR A 55 32.37 2.37 8.54
CA THR A 55 31.09 2.50 7.83
C THR A 55 31.25 1.94 6.43
N ILE A 56 30.40 0.98 6.07
CA ILE A 56 30.32 0.41 4.71
C ILE A 56 29.02 0.91 4.09
N SER A 57 29.11 1.45 2.87
CA SER A 57 27.95 1.95 2.14
C SER A 57 27.67 1.08 0.92
N PHE A 58 26.37 0.87 0.65
CA PHE A 58 25.88 0.14 -0.52
C PHE A 58 24.90 1.05 -1.26
N SER A 59 25.09 1.23 -2.57
CA SER A 59 24.15 1.96 -3.42
C SER A 59 23.11 1.00 -3.99
N ASN A 60 21.82 1.32 -3.83
CA ASN A 60 20.69 0.54 -4.36
C ASN A 60 20.80 -0.97 -4.07
N PRO A 61 20.82 -1.38 -2.78
CA PRO A 61 20.89 -2.79 -2.44
C PRO A 61 19.68 -3.54 -2.99
N SER A 62 19.88 -4.80 -3.39
CA SER A 62 18.78 -5.70 -3.70
C SER A 62 17.98 -6.05 -2.44
N GLN A 63 16.73 -6.48 -2.61
CA GLN A 63 15.86 -6.89 -1.48
C GLN A 63 16.53 -7.98 -0.63
N THR A 64 17.17 -8.97 -1.25
CA THR A 64 17.85 -10.06 -0.55
C THR A 64 19.04 -9.56 0.27
N GLN A 65 19.83 -8.63 -0.28
CA GLN A 65 20.94 -8.01 0.45
C GLN A 65 20.45 -7.19 1.64
N PHE A 66 19.35 -6.43 1.47
CA PHE A 66 18.73 -5.71 2.57
C PHE A 66 18.27 -6.67 3.67
N ASP A 67 17.56 -7.74 3.30
CA ASP A 67 17.05 -8.72 4.26
C ASP A 67 18.19 -9.42 5.01
N GLU A 68 19.28 -9.79 4.33
CA GLU A 68 20.50 -10.34 4.94
C GLU A 68 21.16 -9.34 5.90
N LEU A 69 21.35 -8.10 5.48
CA LEU A 69 21.98 -7.05 6.30
C LEU A 69 21.14 -6.72 7.53
N GLN A 70 19.81 -6.65 7.38
CA GLN A 70 18.87 -6.40 8.46
C GLN A 70 18.86 -7.54 9.48
N ASN A 71 18.96 -8.79 9.03
CA ASN A 71 19.03 -9.96 9.92
C ASN A 71 20.37 -10.07 10.65
N ASN A 72 21.47 -9.65 10.00
CA ASN A 72 22.82 -9.75 10.55
C ASN A 72 23.24 -8.52 11.39
N SER A 73 22.60 -7.37 11.19
CA SER A 73 22.98 -6.09 11.81
C SER A 73 21.84 -5.60 12.70
N LEU A 74 21.85 -6.05 13.96
CA LEU A 74 20.73 -5.86 14.88
C LEU A 74 20.40 -4.39 15.23
N ASP A 75 21.35 -3.44 15.19
CA ASP A 75 21.11 -2.12 15.83
C ASP A 75 21.57 -0.86 15.06
N GLN A 76 22.20 -0.94 13.88
CA GLN A 76 22.81 0.25 13.23
C GLN A 76 22.64 0.35 11.70
N LEU A 77 21.69 -0.36 11.11
CA LEU A 77 21.43 -0.20 9.67
C LEU A 77 20.67 1.11 9.40
N GLN A 78 21.29 2.01 8.63
CA GLN A 78 20.64 3.23 8.15
C GLN A 78 20.31 3.09 6.66
N CYS A 79 19.02 3.02 6.32
CA CYS A 79 18.54 2.94 4.95
C CYS A 79 17.61 4.12 4.63
N PRO A 80 18.16 5.32 4.39
CA PRO A 80 17.36 6.45 3.95
C PRO A 80 16.82 6.20 2.53
N CYS A 81 15.54 6.48 2.32
CA CYS A 81 14.95 6.43 0.99
C CYS A 81 15.35 7.67 0.18
N THR A 82 15.70 7.48 -1.09
CA THR A 82 15.86 8.59 -2.05
C THR A 82 14.52 9.27 -2.35
N GLN A 83 13.44 8.49 -2.33
CA GLN A 83 12.07 8.92 -2.53
C GLN A 83 11.21 8.35 -1.39
N ILE A 84 10.63 9.25 -0.59
CA ILE A 84 9.82 8.88 0.59
C ILE A 84 8.37 8.56 0.25
N SER A 85 7.92 8.89 -0.96
CA SER A 85 6.55 8.65 -1.41
C SER A 85 6.47 8.13 -2.84
N VAL A 86 5.71 7.05 -3.05
CA VAL A 86 5.54 6.40 -4.36
C VAL A 86 4.05 6.29 -4.66
N LYS A 87 3.62 6.62 -5.89
CA LYS A 87 2.20 6.50 -6.24
C LYS A 87 1.79 5.04 -6.33
N TYR A 88 0.56 4.72 -5.91
CA TYR A 88 0.04 3.36 -6.01
C TYR A 88 0.01 2.82 -7.44
N SER A 89 -0.16 3.69 -8.43
CA SER A 89 -0.09 3.33 -9.86
C SER A 89 1.25 2.74 -10.31
N GLU A 90 2.35 2.97 -9.57
CA GLU A 90 3.68 2.48 -9.96
C GLU A 90 3.88 1.01 -9.60
N PHE A 91 3.12 0.48 -8.65
CA PHE A 91 3.34 -0.88 -8.12
C PHE A 91 2.07 -1.71 -7.92
N ILE A 92 0.88 -1.13 -8.12
CA ILE A 92 -0.41 -1.84 -8.07
C ILE A 92 -1.12 -1.68 -9.42
N GLN A 93 -1.64 -2.78 -9.95
CA GLN A 93 -2.50 -2.79 -11.13
C GLN A 93 -3.77 -3.61 -10.86
N PHE A 94 -4.93 -2.98 -11.04
CA PHE A 94 -6.22 -3.66 -11.04
C PHE A 94 -6.68 -4.01 -12.46
N ARG A 95 -7.36 -5.15 -12.58
CA ARG A 95 -8.09 -5.57 -13.77
C ARG A 95 -9.53 -5.91 -13.36
N PRO A 96 -10.42 -4.91 -13.30
CA PRO A 96 -11.79 -5.14 -12.85
C PRO A 96 -12.49 -6.10 -13.82
N THR A 97 -13.24 -7.04 -13.26
CA THR A 97 -14.14 -7.91 -14.00
C THR A 97 -15.57 -7.57 -13.63
N TYR A 98 -16.40 -7.36 -14.65
CA TYR A 98 -17.80 -7.02 -14.49
C TYR A 98 -18.68 -8.27 -14.62
N HIS A 99 -19.92 -8.17 -14.15
CA HIS A 99 -20.87 -9.27 -14.26
C HIS A 99 -21.14 -9.60 -15.74
N GLN A 100 -21.24 -10.88 -16.09
CA GLN A 100 -21.39 -11.36 -17.48
C GLN A 100 -22.61 -10.75 -18.20
N ILE A 101 -23.63 -10.37 -17.44
CA ILE A 101 -24.82 -9.71 -17.98
C ILE A 101 -24.51 -8.35 -18.62
N CYS A 102 -23.49 -7.64 -18.11
CA CYS A 102 -23.05 -6.35 -18.63
C CYS A 102 -22.30 -6.44 -19.96
N SER A 103 -21.97 -7.65 -20.41
CA SER A 103 -21.43 -7.94 -21.74
C SER A 103 -22.39 -8.76 -22.61
N SER A 104 -23.63 -8.93 -22.16
CA SER A 104 -24.64 -9.74 -22.85
C SER A 104 -25.45 -8.90 -23.84
N ILE A 105 -26.20 -9.58 -24.73
CA ILE A 105 -27.11 -8.90 -25.66
C ILE A 105 -28.17 -8.05 -24.94
N PHE A 106 -28.55 -8.42 -23.71
CA PHE A 106 -29.62 -7.75 -22.95
C PHE A 106 -29.31 -6.31 -22.55
N VAL A 107 -28.04 -5.90 -22.57
CA VAL A 107 -27.62 -4.51 -22.32
C VAL A 107 -27.08 -3.82 -23.57
N SER A 108 -27.14 -4.50 -24.71
CA SER A 108 -26.66 -3.96 -25.97
C SER A 108 -27.66 -2.97 -26.56
N SER A 109 -27.14 -1.97 -27.28
CA SER A 109 -27.99 -1.01 -27.99
C SER A 109 -28.91 -1.67 -29.04
N ASP A 110 -28.57 -2.88 -29.49
CA ASP A 110 -29.37 -3.61 -30.48
C ASP A 110 -30.63 -4.20 -29.84
N TRP A 111 -30.53 -4.67 -28.59
CA TRP A 111 -31.70 -5.11 -27.82
C TRP A 111 -32.63 -3.94 -27.50
N ASP A 112 -32.07 -2.77 -27.17
CA ASP A 112 -32.86 -1.56 -26.94
C ASP A 112 -33.65 -1.16 -28.19
N LYS A 113 -32.99 -1.14 -29.35
CA LYS A 113 -33.65 -0.85 -30.65
C LYS A 113 -34.70 -1.89 -31.00
N TRP A 114 -34.47 -3.17 -30.69
CA TRP A 114 -35.43 -4.23 -30.96
C TRP A 114 -36.72 -4.05 -30.14
N GLY A 115 -36.60 -3.76 -28.84
CA GLY A 115 -37.73 -3.48 -27.96
C GLY A 115 -38.56 -2.27 -28.40
N MET A 116 -37.91 -1.16 -28.78
CA MET A 116 -38.59 0.06 -29.22
C MET A 116 -39.35 -0.08 -30.55
N ASN A 117 -38.85 -0.91 -31.47
CA ASN A 117 -39.44 -1.08 -32.80
C ASN A 117 -40.53 -2.14 -32.85
N TRP A 118 -40.78 -2.84 -31.75
CA TRP A 118 -41.76 -3.89 -31.72
C TRP A 118 -43.18 -3.34 -31.56
N LYS A 119 -43.81 -3.09 -32.71
CA LYS A 119 -45.23 -2.75 -32.81
C LYS A 119 -46.05 -4.04 -32.74
N GLY A 120 -46.45 -4.45 -31.53
CA GLY A 120 -47.32 -5.61 -31.37
C GLY A 120 -48.56 -5.49 -32.28
N GLN A 121 -48.78 -6.49 -33.13
CA GLN A 121 -49.86 -6.48 -34.12
C GLN A 121 -51.19 -6.81 -33.43
N GLY A 122 -51.76 -5.88 -32.68
CA GLY A 122 -53.11 -6.05 -32.12
C GLY A 122 -53.50 -5.05 -31.04
N PRO A 123 -54.81 -4.91 -30.75
CA PRO A 123 -55.35 -3.96 -29.76
C PRO A 123 -54.94 -4.24 -28.31
N CYS A 124 -54.26 -5.37 -28.02
CA CYS A 124 -53.70 -5.73 -26.72
C CYS A 124 -52.16 -5.61 -26.65
N SER A 125 -51.54 -4.80 -27.52
CA SER A 125 -50.06 -4.72 -27.60
C SER A 125 -49.38 -4.13 -26.35
N SER A 126 -50.12 -3.40 -25.51
CA SER A 126 -49.60 -2.76 -24.30
C SER A 126 -49.36 -3.73 -23.15
N SER A 127 -49.98 -4.91 -23.17
CA SER A 127 -49.77 -5.97 -22.16
C SER A 127 -48.64 -6.94 -22.54
N ASP A 128 -48.04 -6.77 -23.71
CA ASP A 128 -47.10 -7.75 -24.23
C ASP A 128 -45.72 -7.63 -23.56
N PHE A 129 -45.16 -8.77 -23.15
CA PHE A 129 -44.00 -8.84 -22.26
C PHE A 129 -42.82 -8.06 -22.80
N ILE A 130 -42.58 -8.08 -24.11
CA ILE A 130 -41.42 -7.41 -24.73
C ILE A 130 -41.50 -5.88 -24.58
N ASN A 131 -42.69 -5.28 -24.65
CA ASN A 131 -42.88 -3.84 -24.44
C ASN A 131 -42.63 -3.44 -22.97
N GLN A 132 -42.98 -4.30 -22.01
CA GLN A 132 -42.73 -4.05 -20.59
C GLN A 132 -41.28 -4.38 -20.20
N ALA A 133 -40.72 -5.45 -20.77
CA ALA A 133 -39.37 -5.95 -20.51
C ALA A 133 -38.28 -5.00 -21.01
N HIS A 134 -38.51 -4.30 -22.13
CA HIS A 134 -37.57 -3.32 -22.68
C HIS A 134 -37.08 -2.33 -21.63
N ASN A 135 -38.00 -1.75 -20.82
CA ASN A 135 -37.65 -0.78 -19.78
C ASN A 135 -36.75 -1.37 -18.69
N TYR A 136 -36.94 -2.65 -18.34
CA TYR A 136 -36.11 -3.33 -17.36
C TYR A 136 -34.70 -3.62 -17.90
N PHE A 137 -34.58 -3.97 -19.18
CA PHE A 137 -33.30 -4.21 -19.83
C PHE A 137 -32.51 -2.93 -20.09
N TYR A 138 -33.21 -1.85 -20.46
CA TYR A 138 -32.62 -0.52 -20.54
C TYR A 138 -32.04 -0.09 -19.17
N LEU A 139 -32.83 -0.23 -18.10
CA LEU A 139 -32.37 0.05 -16.74
C LEU A 139 -31.17 -0.81 -16.33
N LEU A 140 -31.14 -2.08 -16.74
CA LEU A 140 -30.00 -2.97 -16.51
C LEU A 140 -28.73 -2.48 -17.23
N SER A 141 -28.86 -1.97 -18.46
CA SER A 141 -27.76 -1.36 -19.21
C SER A 141 -27.18 -0.14 -18.48
N GLU A 142 -28.06 0.75 -18.01
CA GLU A 142 -27.67 1.92 -17.22
C GLU A 142 -26.96 1.52 -15.92
N TYR A 143 -27.45 0.48 -15.21
CA TYR A 143 -26.75 -0.02 -14.02
C TYR A 143 -25.37 -0.58 -14.33
N CYS A 144 -25.21 -1.27 -15.46
CA CYS A 144 -23.93 -1.78 -15.91
C CYS A 144 -22.94 -0.66 -16.23
N GLN A 145 -23.38 0.40 -16.92
CA GLN A 145 -22.55 1.57 -17.21
C GLN A 145 -22.16 2.30 -15.92
N LEU A 146 -23.14 2.59 -15.05
CA LEU A 146 -22.88 3.23 -13.76
C LEU A 146 -21.86 2.45 -12.92
N SER A 147 -21.96 1.11 -12.90
CA SER A 147 -20.99 0.27 -12.18
C SER A 147 -19.58 0.37 -12.77
N GLN A 148 -19.45 0.45 -14.09
CA GLN A 148 -18.14 0.58 -14.74
C GLN A 148 -17.52 1.94 -14.44
N ASP A 149 -18.29 3.01 -14.63
CA ASP A 149 -17.83 4.38 -14.40
C ASP A 149 -17.41 4.62 -12.95
N LEU A 150 -18.20 4.08 -11.99
CA LEU A 150 -17.87 4.20 -10.58
C LEU A 150 -16.58 3.46 -10.24
N VAL A 151 -16.39 2.24 -10.75
CA VAL A 151 -15.16 1.48 -10.52
C VAL A 151 -13.96 2.21 -11.13
N LEU A 152 -14.08 2.72 -12.36
CA LEU A 152 -13.01 3.48 -13.01
C LEU A 152 -12.65 4.74 -12.23
N LYS A 153 -13.64 5.51 -11.78
CA LYS A 153 -13.43 6.70 -10.96
C LYS A 153 -12.74 6.40 -9.63
N GLU A 154 -13.17 5.35 -8.94
CA GLU A 154 -12.55 4.92 -7.67
C GLU A 154 -11.11 4.44 -7.92
N LEU A 155 -10.83 3.77 -9.04
CA LEU A 155 -9.47 3.38 -9.44
C LEU A 155 -8.58 4.58 -9.73
N GLU A 156 -9.07 5.59 -10.46
CA GLU A 156 -8.34 6.84 -10.71
C GLU A 156 -7.94 7.51 -9.40
N GLN A 157 -8.87 7.60 -8.44
CA GLN A 157 -8.60 8.13 -7.11
C GLN A 157 -7.60 7.29 -6.34
N PHE A 158 -7.70 5.96 -6.42
CA PHE A 158 -6.75 5.06 -5.77
C PHE A 158 -5.33 5.21 -6.33
N TYR A 159 -5.18 5.31 -7.64
CA TYR A 159 -3.88 5.34 -8.31
C TYR A 159 -3.07 6.62 -8.09
N VAL A 160 -3.73 7.72 -7.73
CA VAL A 160 -3.04 8.99 -7.37
C VAL A 160 -2.62 9.02 -5.90
N MET A 161 -3.11 8.11 -5.06
CA MET A 161 -2.68 8.01 -3.66
C MET A 161 -1.21 7.59 -3.59
N GLN A 162 -0.56 7.98 -2.50
CA GLN A 162 0.87 7.75 -2.27
C GLN A 162 1.09 6.81 -1.10
N TYR A 163 2.01 5.87 -1.28
CA TYR A 163 2.61 5.08 -0.22
C TYR A 163 3.76 5.88 0.37
N ILE A 164 3.72 6.17 1.67
CA ILE A 164 4.70 7.03 2.34
C ILE A 164 5.48 6.21 3.38
N THR A 165 6.80 6.25 3.30
CA THR A 165 7.68 5.63 4.29
C THR A 165 8.92 6.50 4.56
N SER A 166 9.36 6.55 5.81
CA SER A 166 10.56 7.29 6.23
C SER A 166 11.86 6.53 5.96
N GLY A 167 11.77 5.22 5.69
CA GLY A 167 12.93 4.36 5.43
C GLY A 167 12.53 3.07 4.72
N VAL A 168 13.53 2.25 4.39
CA VAL A 168 13.27 0.93 3.81
C VAL A 168 12.55 0.05 4.83
N ILE A 169 11.49 -0.62 4.38
CA ILE A 169 10.70 -1.54 5.19
C ILE A 169 10.89 -2.97 4.72
N GLN A 170 10.58 -3.93 5.60
CA GLN A 170 10.60 -5.34 5.22
C GLN A 170 9.48 -5.66 4.24
N PHE A 171 9.78 -6.53 3.27
CA PHE A 171 8.80 -6.95 2.26
C PHE A 171 7.53 -7.56 2.86
N LYS A 172 7.64 -8.28 3.99
CA LYS A 172 6.49 -8.84 4.71
C LYS A 172 5.56 -7.75 5.22
N GLN A 173 6.11 -6.68 5.78
CA GLN A 173 5.36 -5.53 6.26
C GLN A 173 4.68 -4.82 5.07
N PHE A 174 5.45 -4.51 4.03
CA PHE A 174 4.92 -3.93 2.79
C PHE A 174 3.72 -4.72 2.26
N ASN A 175 3.89 -6.03 2.07
CA ASN A 175 2.83 -6.89 1.53
C ASN A 175 1.58 -6.93 2.43
N SER A 176 1.75 -6.90 3.76
CA SER A 176 0.64 -6.85 4.70
C SER A 176 -0.14 -5.53 4.59
N GLU A 177 0.58 -4.41 4.52
CA GLU A 177 -0.03 -3.08 4.38
C GLU A 177 -0.76 -2.95 3.04
N ILE A 178 -0.12 -3.37 1.93
CA ILE A 178 -0.74 -3.33 0.60
C ILE A 178 -1.99 -4.22 0.52
N LYS A 179 -1.97 -5.42 1.11
CA LYS A 179 -3.17 -6.28 1.18
C LYS A 179 -4.31 -5.59 1.92
N SER A 180 -4.03 -4.98 3.07
CA SER A 180 -5.03 -4.23 3.83
C SER A 180 -5.61 -3.06 3.04
N LEU A 181 -4.76 -2.33 2.31
CA LEU A 181 -5.18 -1.24 1.42
C LEU A 181 -6.09 -1.73 0.29
N ILE A 182 -5.74 -2.84 -0.36
CA ILE A 182 -6.54 -3.45 -1.42
C ILE A 182 -7.91 -3.92 -0.89
N GLU A 183 -7.95 -4.56 0.27
CA GLU A 183 -9.23 -4.98 0.86
C GLU A 183 -10.10 -3.79 1.26
N ASN A 184 -9.50 -2.74 1.82
CA ASN A 184 -10.20 -1.50 2.12
C ASN A 184 -10.76 -0.83 0.85
N PHE A 185 -9.98 -0.81 -0.23
CA PHE A 185 -10.44 -0.32 -1.53
C PHE A 185 -11.67 -1.09 -2.00
N LYS A 186 -11.63 -2.43 -2.02
CA LYS A 186 -12.78 -3.27 -2.42
C LYS A 186 -14.04 -2.95 -1.62
N VAL A 187 -13.93 -2.93 -0.28
CA VAL A 187 -15.08 -2.68 0.61
C VAL A 187 -15.64 -1.26 0.40
N LYS A 188 -14.76 -0.26 0.26
CA LYS A 188 -15.17 1.12 0.00
C LYS A 188 -15.87 1.28 -1.35
N THR A 189 -15.32 0.71 -2.42
CA THR A 189 -15.92 0.75 -3.75
C THR A 189 -17.29 0.06 -3.76
N GLN A 190 -17.42 -1.12 -3.14
CA GLN A 190 -18.71 -1.81 -3.00
C GLN A 190 -19.74 -0.99 -2.22
N LYS A 191 -19.31 -0.36 -1.12
CA LYS A 191 -20.17 0.50 -0.31
C LYS A 191 -20.58 1.76 -1.07
N SER A 192 -19.67 2.38 -1.81
CA SER A 192 -19.92 3.52 -2.69
C SER A 192 -20.99 3.17 -3.73
N LEU A 193 -20.82 2.05 -4.44
CA LEU A 193 -21.80 1.55 -5.40
C LEU A 193 -23.18 1.32 -4.77
N LYS A 194 -23.25 0.58 -3.66
CA LYS A 194 -24.51 0.33 -2.95
C LYS A 194 -25.19 1.64 -2.51
N THR A 195 -24.41 2.62 -2.08
CA THR A 195 -24.93 3.91 -1.63
C THR A 195 -25.52 4.68 -2.81
N GLN A 196 -24.85 4.73 -3.95
CA GLN A 196 -25.37 5.38 -5.15
C GLN A 196 -26.66 4.70 -5.66
N LEU A 197 -26.70 3.37 -5.69
CA LEU A 197 -27.90 2.62 -6.07
C LEU A 197 -29.07 2.88 -5.11
N ASN A 198 -28.82 2.91 -3.81
CA ASN A 198 -29.85 3.23 -2.83
C ASN A 198 -30.39 4.65 -3.01
N ILE A 199 -29.54 5.62 -3.36
CA ILE A 199 -29.96 7.00 -3.64
C ILE A 199 -30.86 7.02 -4.88
N ILE A 200 -30.46 6.35 -5.96
CA ILE A 200 -31.25 6.24 -7.19
C ILE A 200 -32.63 5.64 -6.89
N GLN A 201 -32.68 4.51 -6.18
CA GLN A 201 -33.93 3.90 -5.75
C GLN A 201 -34.79 4.86 -4.91
N SER A 202 -34.19 5.51 -3.91
CA SER A 202 -34.89 6.46 -3.04
C SER A 202 -35.49 7.63 -3.84
N VAL A 203 -34.75 8.15 -4.82
CA VAL A 203 -35.21 9.22 -5.71
C VAL A 203 -36.36 8.74 -6.59
N ILE A 204 -36.29 7.52 -7.13
CA ILE A 204 -37.35 6.93 -7.96
C ILE A 204 -38.64 6.74 -7.14
N PHE A 205 -38.54 6.17 -5.94
CA PHE A 205 -39.69 5.88 -5.08
C PHE A 205 -40.32 7.13 -4.45
N ASN A 206 -39.50 8.07 -3.93
CA ASN A 206 -40.00 9.24 -3.21
C ASN A 206 -40.54 10.34 -4.13
N ASN A 207 -39.96 10.52 -5.31
CA ASN A 207 -40.41 11.59 -6.22
C ASN A 207 -41.56 11.17 -7.16
N GLN A 208 -42.13 9.96 -6.99
CA GLN A 208 -43.09 9.40 -7.95
C GLN A 208 -42.60 9.52 -9.41
N LEU A 209 -41.27 9.45 -9.63
CA LEU A 209 -40.64 9.35 -10.94
C LEU A 209 -40.95 8.00 -11.60
N LEU A 210 -41.73 7.14 -10.92
CA LEU A 210 -42.53 6.07 -11.54
C LEU A 210 -43.47 6.58 -12.63
N SER A 211 -43.82 7.87 -12.62
CA SER A 211 -44.36 8.49 -13.82
C SER A 211 -43.35 8.32 -14.95
N HIS A 212 -42.07 8.69 -14.80
CA HIS A 212 -41.09 8.63 -15.88
C HIS A 212 -40.56 7.24 -16.29
N LEU A 213 -40.53 6.26 -15.38
CA LEU A 213 -40.31 4.85 -15.73
C LEU A 213 -41.58 4.16 -16.31
N ARG A 214 -42.72 4.87 -16.33
CA ARG A 214 -43.86 4.67 -17.24
C ARG A 214 -43.92 5.72 -18.38
N ILE A 215 -42.97 6.66 -18.50
CA ILE A 215 -43.00 7.72 -19.52
C ILE A 215 -42.19 7.32 -20.73
N GLY A 216 -42.92 6.61 -21.57
CA GLY A 216 -42.84 6.70 -23.01
C GLY A 216 -44.20 6.43 -23.67
N MET A 217 -45.26 6.15 -22.91
CA MET A 217 -46.57 5.80 -23.47
C MET A 217 -47.60 6.88 -23.19
N SER A 218 -47.86 7.72 -24.20
CA SER A 218 -49.17 8.34 -24.35
C SER A 218 -50.18 7.25 -24.72
N TYR A 219 -51.04 6.84 -23.79
CA TYR A 219 -52.12 5.90 -24.10
C TYR A 219 -53.34 6.67 -24.63
N GLN A 220 -53.72 6.45 -25.88
CA GLN A 220 -55.13 6.55 -26.27
C GLN A 220 -55.77 5.19 -25.96
N ILE A 221 -56.57 5.13 -24.88
CA ILE A 221 -57.35 3.94 -24.56
C ILE A 221 -58.58 3.93 -25.46
N GLN A 222 -58.57 3.08 -26.48
CA GLN A 222 -59.78 2.70 -27.21
C GLN A 222 -60.08 1.24 -26.88
N CYS A 223 -60.99 1.03 -25.92
CA CYS A 223 -61.40 -0.31 -25.49
C CYS A 223 -62.12 -1.07 -26.61
N CYS A 224 -61.82 -2.37 -26.68
CA CYS A 224 -62.37 -3.35 -27.60
C CYS A 224 -63.90 -3.32 -27.72
N ASN A 225 -64.38 -3.20 -28.97
CA ASN A 225 -65.70 -3.69 -29.36
C ASN A 225 -65.68 -5.23 -29.36
N THR A 226 -66.04 -5.85 -28.24
CA THR A 226 -66.37 -7.28 -28.24
C THR A 226 -67.74 -7.48 -27.62
N ILE A 227 -68.72 -7.77 -28.47
CA ILE A 227 -70.03 -8.27 -28.09
C ILE A 227 -69.81 -9.63 -27.41
N LEU A 228 -70.06 -9.71 -26.11
CA LEU A 228 -70.15 -10.97 -25.38
C LEU A 228 -71.37 -11.75 -25.90
N ARG A 229 -71.16 -12.75 -26.76
CA ARG A 229 -72.11 -13.86 -26.91
C ARG A 229 -71.73 -14.95 -25.93
N SER A 230 -72.49 -15.06 -24.84
CA SER A 230 -72.48 -16.25 -24.00
C SER A 230 -73.13 -17.39 -24.79
N ASN A 231 -72.37 -18.45 -25.05
CA ASN A 231 -72.97 -19.76 -25.30
C ASN A 231 -72.90 -20.53 -23.99
N ILE A 232 -73.98 -20.43 -23.23
CA ILE A 232 -74.30 -21.41 -22.19
C ILE A 232 -74.80 -22.65 -22.93
N TYR A 233 -74.02 -23.74 -22.92
CA TYR A 233 -74.55 -25.07 -23.17
C TYR A 233 -74.09 -26.03 -22.07
N ARG A 234 -75.11 -26.42 -21.30
CA ARG A 234 -75.30 -27.56 -20.37
C ARG A 234 -74.08 -28.27 -19.79
#